data_AF-A0A932CS04-F1
#
_entry.id   AF-A0A932CS04-F1
#
_cell.length_a   1.000
_cell.length_b   1.000
_cell.length_c   1.000
_cell.angle_alpha   90.00
_cell.angle_beta   90.00
_cell.angle_gamma   90.00
#
_symmetry.space_group_name_H-M   'P 1'
#
loop_
_entity.id
_entity.type
_entity.pdbx_description
1 polymer ?
#
loop_
_entity_poly.entity_id
_entity_poly.type
_entity_poly.pdbx_seq_one_letter_code
_entity_poly.pdbx_strand_id
1 'polypeptide(L)' 'MDERELLIEEAIGAHRPSDPGGPIRPHPAWLDLPPGDRLIAFAATLRARAIEAALDPDALSTTARCVLARILRGA' A
#
# COMPACT_ATOMS: atom_id res chain seq x y z
N MET A 1 -10.19 -3.79 18.12
CA MET A 1 -10.19 -3.67 16.66
C MET A 1 -11.08 -4.77 16.14
N ASP A 2 -12.07 -4.43 15.33
CA ASP A 2 -12.92 -5.45 14.70
C ASP A 2 -12.18 -6.12 13.51
N GLU A 3 -12.67 -7.26 13.03
CA GLU A 3 -12.04 -8.01 11.93
C GLU A 3 -11.99 -7.22 10.61
N ARG A 4 -13.02 -6.40 10.34
CA ARG A 4 -13.09 -5.54 9.17
C ARG A 4 -12.06 -4.41 9.24
N GLU A 5 -11.89 -3.79 10.39
CA GLU A 5 -10.85 -2.80 10.66
C GLU A 5 -9.46 -3.40 10.40
N LEU A 6 -9.22 -4.63 10.89
CA LEU A 6 -7.95 -5.33 10.65
C LEU A 6 -7.71 -5.58 9.15
N LEU A 7 -8.71 -6.06 8.42
CA LEU A 7 -8.59 -6.28 6.96
C LEU A 7 -8.32 -4.98 6.20
N ILE A 8 -8.94 -3.88 6.62
CA ILE A 8 -8.68 -2.55 6.05
C ILE A 8 -7.25 -2.11 6.37
N GLU A 9 -6.79 -2.25 7.62
CA GLU A 9 -5.42 -1.90 8.03
C GLU A 9 -4.37 -2.71 7.26
N GLU A 10 -4.56 -4.01 7.13
CA GLU A 10 -3.70 -4.90 6.34
C GLU A 10 -3.68 -4.48 4.86
N ALA A 11 -4.85 -4.15 4.28
CA ALA A 11 -4.94 -3.73 2.89
C ALA A 11 -4.24 -2.39 2.60
N ILE A 12 -4.28 -1.43 3.53
CA ILE A 12 -3.63 -0.12 3.36
C ILE A 12 -2.11 -0.17 3.54
N GLY A 13 -1.58 -1.20 4.21
CA GLY A 13 -0.15 -1.37 4.44
C GLY A 13 0.68 -1.27 3.15
N ALA A 14 1.90 -0.75 3.23
CA ALA A 14 2.79 -0.62 2.07
C ALA A 14 3.44 -1.95 1.63
N HIS A 15 3.46 -2.94 2.51
CA HIS A 15 4.06 -4.24 2.24
C HIS A 15 3.25 -5.01 1.19
N ARG A 16 3.94 -5.62 0.23
CA ARG A 16 3.35 -6.54 -0.75
C ARG A 16 4.24 -7.78 -0.82
N PRO A 17 3.67 -8.99 -0.89
CA PRO A 17 4.45 -10.18 -1.20
C PRO A 17 5.18 -9.98 -2.53
N SER A 18 6.51 -9.97 -2.49
CA SER A 18 7.34 -9.77 -3.67
C SER A 18 8.13 -11.05 -3.96
N ASP A 19 8.01 -11.55 -5.18
CA ASP A 19 8.93 -12.53 -5.75
C ASP A 19 9.94 -11.76 -6.63
N PRO A 20 11.27 -11.99 -6.54
CA PRO A 20 12.28 -11.24 -7.28
C PRO A 20 12.03 -11.08 -8.80
N GLY A 21 11.26 -11.97 -9.43
CA GLY A 21 10.81 -11.86 -10.82
C GLY A 21 9.29 -11.84 -11.02
N GLY A 22 8.51 -11.75 -9.95
CA GLY A 22 7.05 -11.92 -10.01
C GLY A 22 6.28 -10.64 -10.36
N PRO A 23 5.04 -10.80 -10.87
CA PRO A 23 4.15 -9.67 -11.11
C PRO A 23 3.77 -8.98 -9.78
N ILE A 24 3.50 -7.68 -9.84
CA ILE A 24 2.94 -6.94 -8.70
C ILE A 24 1.57 -7.53 -8.38
N ARG A 25 1.41 -8.07 -7.16
CA ARG A 25 0.13 -8.62 -6.67
C ARG A 25 -0.50 -7.68 -5.65
N PRO A 26 -1.85 -7.61 -5.59
CA PRO A 26 -2.53 -6.93 -4.50
C PRO A 26 -2.27 -7.64 -3.17
N HIS A 27 -2.47 -6.93 -2.05
CA HIS A 27 -2.44 -7.55 -0.72
C HIS A 27 -3.56 -8.60 -0.61
N PRO A 28 -3.35 -9.79 0.00
CA PRO A 28 -4.40 -10.80 0.13
C PRO A 28 -5.69 -10.26 0.77
N ALA A 29 -5.57 -9.45 1.82
CA ALA A 29 -6.70 -8.81 2.50
C ALA A 29 -7.59 -7.97 1.56
N TRP A 30 -7.05 -7.44 0.45
CA TRP A 30 -7.86 -6.72 -0.55
C TRP A 30 -8.96 -7.59 -1.17
N LEU A 31 -8.67 -8.88 -1.38
CA LEU A 31 -9.60 -9.82 -1.98
C LEU A 31 -10.74 -10.16 -1.01
N ASP A 32 -10.44 -10.16 0.28
CA ASP A 32 -11.39 -10.46 1.36
C ASP A 32 -12.31 -9.27 1.69
N LEU A 33 -11.96 -8.04 1.26
CA LEU A 33 -12.79 -6.86 1.47
C LEU A 33 -14.04 -6.85 0.56
N PRO A 34 -15.25 -6.63 1.11
CA PRO A 34 -16.45 -6.33 0.34
C PRO A 34 -16.29 -5.06 -0.51
N PRO A 35 -17.07 -4.88 -1.59
CA PRO A 35 -16.96 -3.72 -2.48
C PRO A 35 -17.03 -2.36 -1.78
N GLY A 36 -17.89 -2.21 -0.77
CA GLY A 36 -18.01 -0.96 0.00
C GLY A 36 -16.76 -0.65 0.83
N ASP A 37 -16.14 -1.68 1.42
CA ASP A 37 -14.96 -1.51 2.26
C ASP A 37 -13.69 -1.25 1.45
N ARG A 38 -13.66 -1.66 0.17
CA ARG A 38 -12.58 -1.28 -0.76
C ARG A 38 -12.51 0.22 -0.98
N LEU A 39 -13.64 0.92 -1.02
CA LEU A 39 -13.67 2.39 -1.12
C LEU A 39 -13.13 3.05 0.15
N ILE A 40 -13.43 2.46 1.30
CA ILE A 40 -12.92 2.92 2.60
C ILE A 40 -11.40 2.70 2.68
N ALA A 41 -10.93 1.51 2.30
CA ALA A 41 -9.51 1.19 2.22
C ALA A 41 -8.77 2.10 1.24
N PHE A 42 -9.37 2.45 0.09
CA PHE A 42 -8.82 3.42 -0.84
C PHE A 42 -8.65 4.80 -0.19
N ALA A 43 -9.71 5.34 0.43
CA ALA A 43 -9.65 6.63 1.10
C ALA A 43 -8.64 6.64 2.28
N ALA A 44 -8.56 5.54 3.03
CA ALA A 44 -7.57 5.37 4.08
C ALA A 44 -6.14 5.29 3.53
N THR A 45 -5.92 4.62 2.39
CA THR A 45 -4.63 4.57 1.71
C THR A 45 -4.17 5.98 1.33
N LEU A 46 -5.04 6.82 0.76
CA LEU A 46 -4.67 8.20 0.41
C LEU A 46 -4.18 8.99 1.64
N ARG A 47 -4.87 8.86 2.78
CA ARG A 47 -4.45 9.47 4.04
C ARG A 47 -3.09 8.93 4.51
N ALA A 48 -2.91 7.62 4.47
CA ALA A 48 -1.64 6.98 4.85
C ALA A 48 -0.47 7.49 3.99
N ARG A 49 -0.63 7.57 2.66
CA ARG A 49 0.41 8.08 1.76
C ARG A 49 0.72 9.56 1.97
N ALA A 50 -0.29 10.37 2.30
CA ALA A 50 -0.08 11.77 2.64
C ALA A 50 0.73 11.93 3.94
N ILE A 51 0.46 11.10 4.95
CA ILE A 51 1.23 11.06 6.20
C ILE A 51 2.67 10.60 5.93
N GLU A 52 2.86 9.53 5.17
CA GLU A 52 4.20 9.04 4.80
C GLU A 52 5.00 10.13 4.08
N ALA A 53 4.40 10.79 3.09
CA ALA A 53 5.03 11.88 2.35
C ALA A 53 5.38 13.05 3.27
N ALA A 54 4.51 13.42 4.23
CA ALA A 54 4.79 14.51 5.16
C ALA A 54 5.96 14.20 6.11
N LEU A 55 6.29 12.93 6.32
CA LEU A 55 7.39 12.47 7.18
C LEU A 55 8.68 12.20 6.41
N ASP A 56 8.64 12.23 5.08
CA ASP A 56 9.79 11.95 4.22
C ASP A 56 10.46 13.26 3.75
N PRO A 57 11.81 13.39 3.81
CA PRO A 57 12.52 14.61 3.40
C PRO A 57 12.27 15.02 1.94
N ASP A 58 11.98 14.05 1.07
CA ASP A 58 11.73 14.28 -0.36
C ASP A 58 10.22 14.36 -0.67
N ALA A 59 9.38 14.43 0.36
CA ALA A 59 7.92 14.37 0.27
C ALA A 59 7.38 13.11 -0.44
N LEU A 60 8.08 11.97 -0.27
CA LEU A 60 7.73 10.70 -0.92
C LEU A 60 7.04 9.74 0.03
N SER A 61 6.00 9.05 -0.47
CA SER A 61 5.47 7.87 0.22
C SER A 61 6.45 6.69 0.14
N THR A 62 6.31 5.70 1.02
CA THR A 62 7.16 4.48 0.98
C THR A 62 7.01 3.75 -0.36
N THR A 63 5.79 3.69 -0.90
CA THR A 63 5.54 3.13 -2.24
C THR A 63 6.31 3.89 -3.32
N ALA A 64 6.30 5.23 -3.28
CA ALA A 64 7.02 6.05 -4.26
C ALA A 64 8.54 5.80 -4.19
N ARG A 65 9.11 5.72 -2.97
CA ARG A 65 10.53 5.37 -2.79
C ARG A 65 10.88 4.02 -3.40
N CYS A 66 10.06 2.99 -3.18
CA CYS A 66 10.29 1.66 -3.74
C CYS A 66 10.23 1.65 -5.27
N VAL A 67 9.27 2.36 -5.86
CA VAL A 67 9.15 2.48 -7.33
C VAL A 67 10.37 3.19 -7.91
N LEU A 68 10.74 4.34 -7.35
CA LEU A 68 11.93 5.09 -7.80
C LEU A 68 13.20 4.25 -7.65
N ALA A 69 13.36 3.52 -6.54
CA ALA A 69 14.48 2.62 -6.36
C ALA A 69 14.54 1.51 -7.43
N ARG A 70 13.39 0.99 -7.90
CA ARG A 70 13.36 0.01 -9.01
C ARG A 70 13.75 0.63 -10.34
N ILE A 71 13.20 1.81 -10.66
CA ILE A 71 13.51 2.54 -11.89
C ILE A 71 15.01 2.89 -11.95
N LEU A 72 15.57 3.41 -10.85
CA LEU A 72 16.97 3.80 -10.77
C LEU A 72 17.93 2.59 -10.80
N ARG A 73 17.46 1.40 -10.39
CA ARG A 73 18.23 0.14 -10.48
C ARG A 73 18.14 -0.53 -11.86
N GLY A 74 17.39 0.04 -12.79
CA GLY A 74 17.25 -0.50 -14.16
C GLY A 74 16.44 -1.80 -14.22
N ALA A 75 15.45 -1.96 -13.33
CA ALA A 75 14.50 -3.07 -13.37
C ALA A 75 13.60 -3.02 -14.62
#